data_AF-A0A142JIL4-F1
#
_entry.id   AF-A0A142JIL4-F1
#
_cell.length_a   1.000
_cell.length_b   1.000
_cell.length_c   1.000
_cell.angle_alpha   90.00
_cell.angle_beta   90.00
_cell.angle_gamma   90.00
#
_symmetry.space_group_name_H-M   'P 1'
#
loop_
_entity.id
_entity.type
_entity.pdbx_description
1 polymer ?
#
loop_
_entity_poly.entity_id
_entity_poly.type
_entity_poly.pdbx_seq_one_letter_code
_entity_poly.pdbx_strand_id
1 'polypeptide(L)'
;MREAFRGVRRFSDFHERLGIPKAVLTKRLNYLVESGMFVLEEYQSVPQRYEYRLTEMGLDFWRVLLTMWDWEVSWDPDPNDMRFRLEHLDCGHVIRPVSSCSHCAQPLQLADISRGPGPGQGTEPMLPPRSRRRMNASSVKSPGEHALRSQIIQSVGDRWTPMVMGCIFRGSRRFNEIEAELYIPPYILGQRLDELVGLELIERRRYQDSPPRDEYLLTAKGLAQHHYTLQLMRWGDRWLAGDKGPPQIMVHKMCGHAFHADLRCSHCGELLERERVKLF
;
A
#
# COMPACT_ATOMS: atom_id res chain seq x y z
N MET A 1 11.54 2.24 -2.33
CA MET A 1 10.60 2.43 -3.46
C MET A 1 10.44 3.88 -3.84
N ARG A 2 9.78 4.74 -3.03
CA ARG A 2 9.58 6.17 -3.37
C ARG A 2 10.85 6.89 -3.86
N GLU A 3 11.95 6.76 -3.13
CA GLU A 3 13.21 7.39 -3.54
C GLU A 3 13.78 6.85 -4.86
N ALA A 4 13.55 5.57 -5.19
CA ALA A 4 13.98 5.02 -6.47
C ALA A 4 13.21 5.60 -7.65
N PHE A 5 11.90 5.84 -7.48
CA PHE A 5 11.09 6.56 -8.48
C PHE A 5 11.52 8.04 -8.64
N ARG A 6 12.16 8.63 -7.63
CA ARG A 6 12.81 9.94 -7.70
C ARG A 6 14.20 9.90 -8.33
N GLY A 7 14.60 8.76 -8.90
CA GLY A 7 15.88 8.58 -9.59
C GLY A 7 17.05 8.19 -8.68
N VAL A 8 16.82 7.90 -7.40
CA VAL A 8 17.88 7.44 -6.50
C VAL A 8 18.25 6.00 -6.82
N ARG A 9 19.53 5.76 -7.12
CA ARG A 9 20.02 4.42 -7.53
C ARG A 9 21.21 3.92 -6.74
N ARG A 10 21.87 4.75 -5.92
CA ARG A 10 23.08 4.37 -5.18
C ARG A 10 22.80 4.21 -3.69
N PHE A 11 23.53 3.31 -3.04
CA PHE A 11 23.40 3.06 -1.60
C PHE A 11 23.62 4.33 -0.76
N SER A 12 24.67 5.10 -1.08
CA SER A 12 24.99 6.37 -0.41
C SER A 12 23.80 7.32 -0.42
N ASP A 13 23.20 7.48 -1.59
CA ASP A 13 22.13 8.45 -1.85
C ASP A 13 20.83 8.00 -1.18
N PHE A 14 20.55 6.69 -1.17
CA PHE A 14 19.46 6.12 -0.37
C PHE A 14 19.68 6.35 1.13
N HIS A 15 20.89 6.10 1.63
CA HIS A 15 21.21 6.27 3.05
C HIS A 15 21.09 7.72 3.48
N GLU A 16 21.64 8.65 2.69
CA GLU A 16 21.56 10.09 2.93
C GLU A 16 20.11 10.58 2.96
N ARG A 17 19.30 10.22 1.96
CA ARG A 17 17.90 10.68 1.86
C ARG A 17 16.96 10.04 2.87
N LEU A 18 17.18 8.77 3.23
CA LEU A 18 16.31 8.05 4.15
C LEU A 18 16.68 8.26 5.61
N GLY A 19 17.94 8.60 5.92
CA GLY A 19 18.42 8.78 7.29
C GLY A 19 18.31 7.53 8.17
N ILE A 20 18.14 6.33 7.57
CA ILE A 20 18.00 5.07 8.30
C ILE A 20 19.36 4.39 8.50
N PRO A 21 19.55 3.61 9.58
CA PRO A 21 20.81 2.91 9.82
C PRO A 21 21.23 2.02 8.64
N LYS A 22 22.51 2.06 8.26
CA LYS A 22 23.07 1.30 7.12
C LYS A 22 22.65 -0.18 7.12
N ALA A 23 22.75 -0.86 8.27
CA ALA A 23 22.38 -2.27 8.38
C ALA A 23 20.90 -2.54 8.04
N VAL A 24 20.00 -1.62 8.38
CA VAL A 24 18.58 -1.72 8.04
C VAL A 24 18.37 -1.47 6.54
N LEU A 25 19.06 -0.47 5.98
CA LEU A 25 18.99 -0.19 4.54
C LEU A 25 19.51 -1.36 3.71
N THR A 26 20.67 -1.92 4.06
CA THR A 26 21.25 -3.10 3.39
C THR A 26 20.25 -4.25 3.39
N LYS A 27 19.67 -4.58 4.55
CA LYS A 27 18.68 -5.66 4.64
C LYS A 27 17.44 -5.41 3.76
N ARG A 28 16.96 -4.17 3.70
CA ARG A 28 15.78 -3.81 2.89
C ARG A 28 16.08 -3.85 1.40
N LEU A 29 17.23 -3.35 0.98
CA LEU A 29 17.64 -3.37 -0.43
C LEU A 29 17.90 -4.81 -0.89
N ASN A 30 18.57 -5.62 -0.08
CA ASN A 30 18.75 -7.04 -0.39
C ASN A 30 17.40 -7.75 -0.53
N TYR A 31 16.46 -7.54 0.40
CA TYR A 31 15.12 -8.12 0.29
C TYR A 31 14.41 -7.69 -1.00
N LEU A 32 14.51 -6.41 -1.37
CA LEU A 32 13.89 -5.92 -2.61
C LEU A 32 14.57 -6.52 -3.86
N VAL A 33 15.88 -6.75 -3.84
CA VAL A 33 16.59 -7.47 -4.90
C VAL A 33 16.16 -8.95 -4.96
N GLU A 34 16.16 -9.64 -3.83
CA GLU A 34 15.72 -11.03 -3.70
C GLU A 34 14.26 -11.23 -4.14
N SER A 35 13.39 -10.24 -3.87
CA SER A 35 11.99 -10.25 -4.30
C SER A 35 11.78 -9.90 -5.78
N GLY A 36 12.84 -9.58 -6.52
CA GLY A 36 12.75 -9.20 -7.92
C GLY A 36 12.26 -7.78 -8.19
N MET A 37 12.12 -6.93 -7.16
CA MET A 37 11.73 -5.51 -7.29
C MET A 37 12.88 -4.62 -7.79
N PHE A 38 14.11 -4.97 -7.40
CA PHE A 38 15.33 -4.34 -7.87
C PHE A 38 16.25 -5.38 -8.53
N VAL A 39 17.08 -4.89 -9.45
CA VAL A 39 18.28 -5.58 -9.92
C VAL A 39 19.50 -4.73 -9.58
N LEU A 40 20.62 -5.39 -9.28
CA LEU A 40 21.93 -4.73 -9.20
C LEU A 40 22.55 -4.73 -10.59
N GLU A 41 22.67 -3.55 -11.18
CA GLU A 41 23.28 -3.35 -12.50
C GLU A 41 24.68 -2.78 -12.33
N GLU A 42 25.69 -3.42 -12.93
CA GLU A 42 27.04 -2.89 -12.99
C GLU A 42 27.08 -1.71 -13.97
N TYR A 43 27.53 -0.54 -13.53
CA TYR A 43 27.68 0.64 -14.39
C TYR A 43 29.15 1.02 -14.64
N GLN A 44 30.08 0.37 -13.94
CA GLN A 44 31.51 0.61 -14.06
C GLN A 44 32.24 -0.68 -13.67
N SER A 45 33.17 -1.13 -14.50
CA SER A 45 33.90 -2.40 -14.29
C SER A 45 35.22 -2.24 -13.54
N VAL A 46 35.83 -1.06 -13.56
CA VAL A 46 37.12 -0.81 -12.89
C VAL A 46 37.14 0.56 -12.19
N PRO A 47 37.11 0.63 -10.84
CA PRO A 47 36.64 -0.43 -9.94
C PRO A 47 35.19 -0.84 -10.24
N GLN A 48 34.81 -2.07 -9.89
CA GLN A 48 33.43 -2.52 -10.03
C GLN A 48 32.48 -1.68 -9.18
N ARG A 49 31.43 -1.14 -9.81
CA ARG A 49 30.38 -0.39 -9.13
C ARG A 49 29.01 -0.77 -9.64
N TYR A 50 28.08 -0.88 -8.71
CA TYR A 50 26.71 -1.27 -8.96
C TYR A 50 25.74 -0.15 -8.59
N GLU A 51 24.61 -0.13 -9.28
CA GLU A 51 23.45 0.67 -8.92
C GLU A 51 22.18 -0.18 -8.87
N TYR A 52 21.23 0.24 -8.04
CA TYR A 52 19.93 -0.40 -7.90
C TYR A 52 18.99 0.13 -8.98
N ARG A 53 18.48 -0.76 -9.83
CA ARG A 53 17.53 -0.45 -10.89
C ARG A 53 16.22 -1.16 -10.68
N LEU A 54 15.10 -0.45 -10.86
CA LEU A 54 13.78 -1.05 -10.79
C LEU A 54 13.62 -2.03 -11.97
N THR A 55 13.15 -3.23 -11.67
CA THR A 55 12.69 -4.19 -12.68
C THR A 55 11.30 -3.79 -13.19
N GLU A 56 10.72 -4.54 -14.13
CA GLU A 56 9.31 -4.35 -14.52
C GLU A 56 8.36 -4.50 -13.32
N MET A 57 8.61 -5.46 -12.44
CA MET A 57 7.87 -5.67 -11.19
C MET A 57 7.99 -4.46 -10.26
N GLY A 58 9.21 -3.94 -10.11
CA GLY A 58 9.48 -2.73 -9.34
C GLY A 58 8.83 -1.48 -9.92
N LEU A 59 8.84 -1.35 -11.24
CA LEU A 59 8.23 -0.24 -11.96
C LEU A 59 6.71 -0.26 -11.83
N ASP A 60 6.03 -1.41 -12.01
CA ASP A 60 4.57 -1.53 -11.92
C ASP A 60 4.01 -1.15 -10.52
N PHE A 61 4.85 -1.18 -9.48
CA PHE A 61 4.50 -0.72 -8.13
C PHE A 61 4.20 0.79 -8.05
N TRP A 62 4.48 1.55 -9.10
CA TRP A 62 4.17 2.99 -9.18
C TRP A 62 2.68 3.28 -8.92
N ARG A 63 1.77 2.39 -9.35
CA ARG A 63 0.32 2.56 -9.17
C ARG A 63 -0.07 2.59 -7.70
N VAL A 64 0.55 1.69 -6.90
CA VAL A 64 0.37 1.64 -5.45
C VAL A 64 0.83 2.95 -4.82
N LEU A 65 2.03 3.41 -5.18
CA LEU A 65 2.57 4.68 -4.68
C LEU A 65 1.71 5.88 -5.07
N LEU A 66 1.16 5.89 -6.29
CA LEU A 66 0.32 6.98 -6.76
C LEU A 66 -1.01 7.06 -5.98
N THR A 67 -1.68 5.93 -5.76
CA THR A 67 -2.91 5.90 -4.94
C THR A 67 -2.66 6.19 -3.47
N MET A 68 -1.49 5.81 -2.96
CA MET A 68 -1.08 6.14 -1.60
C MET A 68 -0.83 7.66 -1.46
N TRP A 69 -0.15 8.27 -2.44
CA TRP A 69 0.03 9.71 -2.51
C TRP A 69 -1.32 10.45 -2.59
N ASP A 70 -2.24 9.98 -3.42
CA ASP A 70 -3.56 10.61 -3.59
C ASP A 70 -4.37 10.60 -2.28
N TRP A 71 -4.30 9.50 -1.55
CA TRP A 71 -4.91 9.38 -0.23
C TRP A 71 -4.26 10.34 0.78
N GLU A 72 -2.93 10.42 0.83
CA GLU A 72 -2.19 11.33 1.72
C GLU A 72 -2.58 12.79 1.47
N VAL A 73 -2.59 13.24 0.21
CA VAL A 73 -2.97 14.62 -0.15
C VAL A 73 -4.41 14.95 0.20
N SER A 74 -5.30 13.95 0.23
CA SER A 74 -6.73 14.16 0.52
C SER A 74 -7.06 14.24 2.00
N TRP A 75 -6.30 13.55 2.86
CA TRP A 75 -6.68 13.32 4.27
C TRP A 75 -5.61 13.68 5.30
N ASP A 76 -4.39 13.91 4.86
CA ASP A 76 -3.30 14.42 5.69
C ASP A 76 -2.51 15.50 4.91
N PRO A 77 -3.18 16.60 4.46
CA PRO A 77 -2.51 17.66 3.73
C PRO A 77 -1.59 18.40 4.69
N ASP A 78 -0.28 18.21 4.55
CA ASP A 78 0.69 18.93 5.36
C ASP A 78 0.70 20.43 4.94
N PRO A 79 0.50 21.38 5.88
CA PRO A 79 0.40 22.81 5.59
C PRO A 79 1.66 23.42 4.98
N ASN A 80 2.82 22.79 5.19
CA ASN A 80 4.12 23.18 4.63
C ASN A 80 4.54 22.29 3.45
N ASP A 81 3.61 21.47 2.95
CA ASP A 81 3.85 20.52 1.86
C ASP A 81 3.35 21.10 0.54
N MET A 82 4.31 21.54 -0.27
CA MET A 82 4.10 21.84 -1.68
C MET A 82 3.96 20.54 -2.49
N ARG A 83 3.09 19.62 -2.05
CA ARG A 83 3.02 18.26 -2.60
C ARG A 83 2.29 18.22 -3.94
N PHE A 84 3.13 18.31 -4.96
CA PHE A 84 3.09 17.75 -6.30
C PHE A 84 1.71 17.57 -6.95
N ARG A 85 1.29 18.50 -7.79
CA ARG A 85 0.15 18.27 -8.68
C ARG A 85 0.50 17.14 -9.65
N LEU A 86 -0.47 16.29 -9.97
CA LEU A 86 -0.32 15.26 -10.99
C LEU A 86 -0.89 15.80 -12.29
N GLU A 87 -0.06 15.96 -13.32
CA GLU A 87 -0.51 16.33 -14.66
C GLU A 87 -0.55 15.09 -15.52
N HIS A 88 -1.65 14.91 -16.23
CA HIS A 88 -1.76 13.91 -17.27
C HIS A 88 -1.34 14.53 -18.60
N LEU A 89 -0.19 14.10 -19.13
CA LEU A 89 0.50 14.74 -20.26
C LEU A 89 -0.33 14.72 -21.54
N ASP A 90 -1.18 13.70 -21.74
CA ASP A 90 -2.02 13.59 -22.93
C ASP A 90 -3.14 14.65 -22.95
N CYS A 91 -3.63 15.07 -21.79
CA CYS A 91 -4.69 16.08 -21.71
C CYS A 91 -4.23 17.44 -21.15
N GLY A 92 -3.01 17.54 -20.60
CA GLY A 92 -2.45 18.77 -20.03
C GLY A 92 -3.11 19.25 -18.73
N HIS A 93 -4.00 18.46 -18.13
CA HIS A 93 -4.74 18.87 -16.92
C HIS A 93 -4.09 18.32 -15.66
N VAL A 94 -4.21 19.10 -14.58
CA VAL A 94 -3.98 18.64 -13.21
C VAL A 94 -5.14 17.73 -12.81
N ILE A 95 -4.81 16.52 -12.40
CA ILE A 95 -5.77 15.43 -12.21
C ILE A 95 -5.55 14.72 -10.87
N ARG A 96 -6.59 14.00 -10.48
CA ARG A 96 -6.55 12.94 -9.47
C ARG A 96 -6.65 11.57 -10.16
N PRO A 97 -5.93 10.53 -9.71
CA PRO A 97 -6.10 9.17 -10.23
C PRO A 97 -7.44 8.58 -9.80
N VAL A 98 -8.21 8.02 -10.73
CA VAL A 98 -9.49 7.36 -10.44
C VAL A 98 -9.32 5.85 -10.60
N SER A 99 -9.48 5.11 -9.50
CA SER A 99 -9.53 3.64 -9.59
C SER A 99 -10.79 3.21 -10.31
N SER A 100 -10.64 2.53 -11.43
CA SER A 100 -11.73 2.19 -12.35
C SER A 100 -11.72 0.71 -12.70
N CYS A 101 -12.89 0.18 -13.04
CA CYS A 101 -13.05 -1.20 -13.50
C CYS A 101 -12.36 -1.38 -14.86
N SER A 102 -11.48 -2.38 -15.00
CA SER A 102 -10.83 -2.72 -16.27
C SER A 102 -11.78 -3.17 -17.37
N HIS A 103 -13.03 -3.53 -17.03
CA HIS A 103 -14.04 -3.97 -17.99
C HIS A 103 -14.95 -2.83 -18.49
N CYS A 104 -15.59 -2.08 -17.59
CA CYS A 104 -16.55 -1.03 -17.98
C CYS A 104 -16.03 0.40 -17.82
N ALA A 105 -14.77 0.59 -17.39
CA ALA A 105 -14.13 1.87 -17.13
C ALA A 105 -14.80 2.77 -16.07
N GLN A 106 -15.86 2.29 -15.40
CA GLN A 106 -16.53 3.06 -14.35
C GLN A 106 -15.70 3.10 -13.06
N PRO A 107 -15.77 4.20 -12.29
CA PRO A 107 -15.11 4.31 -10.99
C PRO A 107 -15.53 3.20 -10.03
N LEU A 108 -14.57 2.68 -9.27
CA LEU A 108 -14.79 1.63 -8.28
C LEU A 108 -15.10 2.23 -6.91
N GLN A 109 -16.18 1.76 -6.29
CA GLN A 109 -16.49 2.01 -4.88
C GLN A 109 -16.42 0.68 -4.12
N LEU A 110 -16.01 0.71 -2.85
CA LEU A 110 -15.94 -0.50 -2.02
C LEU A 110 -17.28 -1.27 -1.99
N ALA A 111 -18.40 -0.54 -1.93
CA ALA A 111 -19.75 -1.12 -1.90
C ALA A 111 -20.12 -1.87 -3.19
N ASP A 112 -19.52 -1.49 -4.33
CA ASP A 112 -19.83 -2.04 -5.65
C ASP A 112 -18.91 -3.21 -6.05
N ILE A 113 -18.10 -3.70 -5.11
CA ILE A 113 -17.18 -4.81 -5.34
C ILE A 113 -17.67 -6.04 -4.58
N SER A 114 -17.93 -7.13 -5.29
CA SER A 114 -18.05 -8.45 -4.69
C SER A 114 -16.74 -9.22 -4.85
N ARG A 115 -16.51 -10.16 -3.93
CA ARG A 115 -15.28 -10.95 -3.85
C ARG A 115 -15.67 -12.42 -3.81
N GLY A 116 -14.95 -13.24 -4.56
CA GLY A 116 -15.14 -14.68 -4.59
C GLY A 116 -13.80 -15.41 -4.56
N PRO A 117 -13.83 -16.72 -4.28
CA PRO A 117 -12.64 -17.55 -4.38
C PRO A 117 -12.08 -17.51 -5.80
N GLY A 118 -10.77 -17.31 -5.92
CA GLY A 118 -10.05 -17.44 -7.18
C GLY A 118 -9.39 -18.80 -7.33
N PRO A 119 -8.83 -19.09 -8.51
CA PRO A 119 -8.21 -20.39 -8.79
C PRO A 119 -6.98 -20.68 -7.91
N GLY A 120 -6.35 -19.63 -7.35
CA GLY A 120 -5.27 -19.75 -6.37
C GLY A 120 -5.72 -19.83 -4.91
N GLN A 121 -7.02 -19.95 -4.61
CA GLN A 121 -7.46 -19.94 -3.21
C GLN A 121 -6.78 -21.07 -2.41
N GLY A 122 -6.32 -20.74 -1.21
CA GLY A 122 -5.57 -21.65 -0.32
C GLY A 122 -4.10 -21.82 -0.70
N THR A 123 -3.61 -21.13 -1.74
CA THR A 123 -2.17 -21.06 -2.04
C THR A 123 -1.47 -19.88 -1.40
N GLU A 124 -2.22 -19.01 -0.73
CA GLU A 124 -1.66 -17.89 0.00
C GLU A 124 -0.66 -18.39 1.05
N PRO A 125 0.58 -17.86 1.07
CA PRO A 125 1.56 -18.30 2.04
C PRO A 125 1.06 -17.95 3.44
N MET A 126 0.91 -18.97 4.30
CA MET A 126 0.67 -18.76 5.72
C MET A 126 1.80 -17.91 6.27
N LEU A 127 1.47 -16.79 6.90
CA LEU A 127 2.52 -15.98 7.49
C LEU A 127 3.13 -16.76 8.66
N PRO A 128 4.45 -17.03 8.66
CA PRO A 128 5.05 -17.65 9.81
C PRO A 128 4.90 -16.71 11.02
N PRO A 129 4.52 -17.22 12.21
CA PRO A 129 4.49 -16.42 13.42
C PRO A 129 5.92 -15.97 13.72
N ARG A 130 6.27 -14.73 13.40
CA ARG A 130 7.57 -14.19 13.77
C ARG A 130 7.58 -13.88 15.26
N SER A 131 8.17 -14.80 16.02
CA SER A 131 8.64 -14.54 17.38
C SER A 131 9.74 -13.47 17.38
N ARG A 132 9.54 -12.46 18.24
CA ARG A 132 10.48 -11.45 18.75
C ARG A 132 11.09 -10.44 17.76
N ARG A 133 10.55 -9.23 17.81
CA ARG A 133 11.27 -8.05 18.34
C ARG A 133 10.27 -6.98 18.78
N ARG A 134 10.50 -6.38 19.95
CA ARG A 134 9.85 -5.13 20.40
C ARG A 134 9.90 -4.12 19.24
N MET A 135 8.76 -3.76 18.66
CA MET A 135 8.65 -2.44 18.05
C MET A 135 8.47 -1.49 19.23
N ASN A 136 9.57 -0.86 19.67
CA ASN A 136 9.41 0.32 20.49
C ASN A 136 8.74 1.36 19.59
N ALA A 137 7.46 1.62 19.81
CA ALA A 137 6.72 2.76 19.25
C ALA A 137 7.20 4.10 19.83
N SER A 138 8.45 4.18 20.29
CA SER A 138 9.00 5.34 20.98
C SER A 138 10.52 5.29 20.99
N SER A 139 11.15 5.93 19.99
CA SER A 139 12.42 6.69 20.08
C SER A 139 13.16 6.80 18.74
N VAL A 140 12.60 7.56 17.80
CA VAL A 140 13.43 8.48 16.99
C VAL A 140 12.91 9.88 17.28
N LYS A 141 13.34 10.45 18.41
CA LYS A 141 13.30 11.91 18.58
C LYS A 141 14.52 12.46 17.84
N SER A 142 14.39 12.63 16.52
CA SER A 142 15.23 13.60 15.82
C SER A 142 14.52 14.94 15.96
N PRO A 143 15.15 15.96 16.59
CA PRO A 143 14.56 17.29 16.63
C PRO A 143 14.71 17.91 15.23
N GLY A 144 13.64 17.81 14.45
CA GLY A 144 13.49 18.43 13.14
C GLY A 144 12.07 18.19 12.63
N GLU A 145 11.54 19.16 11.89
CA GLU A 145 10.16 19.20 11.34
C GLU A 145 9.77 17.98 10.45
N HIS A 146 10.70 17.05 10.21
CA HIS A 146 10.49 15.78 9.52
C HIS A 146 9.91 14.63 10.39
N ALA A 147 9.81 14.80 11.73
CA ALA A 147 9.45 13.71 12.65
C ALA A 147 7.95 13.32 12.70
N LEU A 148 7.04 14.23 12.30
CA LEU A 148 5.61 13.93 12.12
C LEU A 148 5.33 13.25 10.77
N ARG A 149 6.04 13.70 9.71
CA ARG A 149 5.91 13.29 8.30
C ARG A 149 6.18 11.81 8.02
N SER A 150 6.77 11.08 8.96
CA SER A 150 7.12 9.68 8.79
C SER A 150 6.08 8.72 9.34
N GLN A 151 5.11 9.17 10.15
CA GLN A 151 4.31 8.25 10.97
C GLN A 151 3.29 7.43 10.17
N ILE A 152 2.60 8.00 9.17
CA ILE A 152 1.60 7.24 8.39
C ILE A 152 2.26 6.31 7.36
N ILE A 153 3.31 6.76 6.66
CA ILE A 153 4.06 5.89 5.74
C ILE A 153 4.83 4.79 6.51
N GLN A 154 5.30 5.08 7.73
CA GLN A 154 5.91 4.07 8.59
C GLN A 154 4.87 3.15 9.25
N SER A 155 3.65 3.61 9.54
CA SER A 155 2.56 2.77 10.09
C SER A 155 1.92 1.88 9.02
N VAL A 156 1.65 2.41 7.82
CA VAL A 156 1.20 1.65 6.65
C VAL A 156 2.32 0.73 6.13
N GLY A 157 3.58 1.08 6.39
CA GLY A 157 4.76 0.29 6.06
C GLY A 157 5.05 -0.87 7.02
N ASP A 158 4.24 -1.06 8.07
CA ASP A 158 4.28 -2.30 8.83
C ASP A 158 3.50 -3.40 8.10
N ARG A 159 3.95 -4.65 8.28
CA ARG A 159 3.41 -5.80 7.54
C ARG A 159 1.92 -6.05 7.82
N TRP A 160 1.42 -5.66 8.99
CA TRP A 160 0.10 -6.04 9.47
C TRP A 160 -0.99 -5.04 9.10
N THR A 161 -0.69 -3.74 9.07
CA THR A 161 -1.64 -2.68 8.73
C THR A 161 -2.42 -2.95 7.42
N PRO A 162 -1.78 -3.21 6.27
CA PRO A 162 -2.51 -3.52 5.04
C PRO A 162 -3.33 -4.81 5.12
N MET A 163 -2.95 -5.76 5.98
CA MET A 163 -3.65 -7.03 6.16
C MET A 163 -4.90 -6.87 7.02
N VAL A 164 -4.78 -6.16 8.15
CA VAL A 164 -5.91 -5.82 9.03
C VAL A 164 -6.92 -4.97 8.27
N MET A 165 -6.47 -3.93 7.56
CA MET A 165 -7.34 -3.14 6.68
C MET A 165 -8.00 -4.01 5.61
N GLY A 166 -7.26 -4.96 5.02
CA GLY A 166 -7.79 -5.94 4.07
C GLY A 166 -8.96 -6.76 4.62
N CYS A 167 -8.84 -7.28 5.85
CA CYS A 167 -9.94 -7.97 6.54
C CYS A 167 -11.17 -7.07 6.71
N ILE A 168 -10.96 -5.83 7.15
CA ILE A 168 -12.04 -4.88 7.39
C ILE A 168 -12.73 -4.48 6.08
N PHE A 169 -11.97 -4.28 4.99
CA PHE A 169 -12.54 -4.07 3.64
C PHE A 169 -13.32 -5.28 3.12
N ARG A 170 -12.99 -6.50 3.55
CA ARG A 170 -13.76 -7.71 3.25
C ARG A 170 -14.98 -7.89 4.15
N GLY A 171 -15.14 -7.04 5.18
CA GLY A 171 -16.30 -7.01 6.06
C GLY A 171 -16.07 -7.62 7.44
N SER A 172 -14.85 -8.07 7.77
CA SER A 172 -14.51 -8.49 9.13
C SER A 172 -14.56 -7.29 10.06
N ARG A 173 -15.46 -7.31 11.05
CA ARG A 173 -15.71 -6.17 11.95
C ARG A 173 -15.35 -6.48 13.39
N ARG A 174 -15.18 -7.75 13.75
CA ARG A 174 -14.90 -8.15 15.14
C ARG A 174 -13.46 -8.63 15.29
N PHE A 175 -12.92 -8.43 16.49
CA PHE A 175 -11.55 -8.84 16.82
C PHE A 175 -11.28 -10.30 16.46
N ASN A 176 -12.13 -11.22 16.92
CA ASN A 176 -11.97 -12.66 16.69
C ASN A 176 -12.09 -13.05 15.21
N GLU A 177 -12.85 -12.28 14.40
CA GLU A 177 -12.95 -12.52 12.95
C GLU A 177 -11.61 -12.20 12.27
N ILE A 178 -11.03 -11.03 12.59
CA ILE A 178 -9.73 -10.58 12.04
C ILE A 178 -8.59 -11.47 12.55
N GLU A 179 -8.63 -11.87 13.82
CA GLU A 179 -7.65 -12.77 14.43
C GLU A 179 -7.63 -14.13 13.72
N ALA A 180 -8.81 -14.74 13.53
CA ALA A 180 -8.96 -16.03 12.88
C ALA A 180 -8.54 -15.99 11.40
N GLU A 181 -8.82 -14.89 10.71
CA GLU A 181 -8.48 -14.74 9.30
C GLU A 181 -6.97 -14.55 9.07
N LEU A 182 -6.29 -13.80 9.93
CA LEU A 182 -4.86 -13.48 9.76
C LEU A 182 -3.92 -14.41 10.52
N TYR A 183 -4.43 -15.24 11.44
CA TYR A 183 -3.63 -15.98 12.42
C TYR A 183 -2.63 -15.06 13.15
N ILE A 184 -3.05 -13.82 13.41
CA ILE A 184 -2.23 -12.78 14.02
C ILE A 184 -2.25 -12.95 15.56
N PRO A 185 -1.11 -12.82 16.26
CA PRO A 185 -1.13 -12.87 17.72
C PRO A 185 -2.02 -11.76 18.31
N PRO A 186 -2.92 -12.07 19.27
CA PRO A 186 -3.95 -11.12 19.70
C PRO A 186 -3.39 -9.81 20.27
N TYR A 187 -2.26 -9.86 20.98
CA TYR A 187 -1.59 -8.64 21.46
C TYR A 187 -1.18 -7.70 20.32
N ILE A 188 -0.68 -8.26 19.21
CA ILE A 188 -0.26 -7.48 18.03
C ILE A 188 -1.49 -6.92 17.32
N LEU A 189 -2.56 -7.71 17.21
CA LEU A 189 -3.82 -7.24 16.64
C LEU A 189 -4.41 -6.08 17.46
N GLY A 190 -4.41 -6.18 18.79
CA GLY A 190 -4.86 -5.11 19.67
C GLY A 190 -4.08 -3.81 19.45
N GLN A 191 -2.74 -3.88 19.44
CA GLN A 191 -1.90 -2.72 19.16
C GLN A 191 -2.22 -2.10 17.79
N ARG A 192 -2.42 -2.93 16.75
CA ARG A 192 -2.72 -2.45 15.40
C ARG A 192 -4.09 -1.79 15.31
N LEU A 193 -5.11 -2.38 15.94
CA LEU A 193 -6.44 -1.78 15.98
C LEU A 193 -6.44 -0.46 16.74
N ASP A 194 -5.74 -0.36 17.86
CA ASP A 194 -5.58 0.89 18.60
C ASP A 194 -4.85 1.97 17.77
N GLU A 195 -3.81 1.58 17.02
CA GLU A 195 -3.11 2.49 16.09
C GLU A 195 -4.02 2.95 14.95
N LEU A 196 -4.81 2.06 14.34
CA LEU A 196 -5.77 2.41 13.28
C LEU A 196 -6.90 3.32 13.78
N VAL A 197 -7.35 3.12 15.02
CA VAL A 197 -8.29 4.02 15.71
C VAL A 197 -7.65 5.38 15.96
N GLY A 198 -6.41 5.41 16.48
CA GLY A 198 -5.67 6.65 16.71
C GLY A 198 -5.38 7.44 15.44
N LEU A 199 -5.26 6.77 14.29
CA LEU A 199 -5.11 7.39 12.97
C LEU A 199 -6.45 7.79 12.32
N GLU A 200 -7.57 7.52 12.99
CA GLU A 200 -8.94 7.74 12.51
C GLU A 200 -9.24 7.00 11.20
N LEU A 201 -8.58 5.86 10.95
CA LEU A 201 -8.89 4.99 9.80
C LEU A 201 -10.10 4.11 10.10
N ILE A 202 -10.23 3.71 11.36
CA ILE A 202 -11.37 2.94 11.85
C ILE A 202 -11.88 3.58 13.14
N GLU A 203 -13.13 3.35 13.46
CA GLU A 203 -13.71 3.66 14.76
C GLU A 203 -14.06 2.38 15.51
N ARG A 204 -13.89 2.40 16.84
CA ARG A 204 -14.31 1.31 17.71
C ARG A 204 -15.71 1.63 18.24
N ARG A 205 -16.71 0.82 17.86
CA ARG A 205 -18.09 0.97 18.29
C ARG A 205 -18.52 -0.17 19.20
N ARG A 206 -19.04 0.17 20.37
CA ARG A 206 -19.72 -0.76 21.28
C ARG A 206 -21.09 -1.14 20.71
N TYR A 207 -21.37 -2.42 20.53
CA TYR A 207 -22.69 -2.90 20.09
C TYR A 207 -23.42 -3.75 21.15
N GLN A 208 -22.72 -4.17 22.21
CA GLN A 208 -23.31 -4.95 23.31
C GLN A 208 -22.58 -4.63 24.61
N ASP A 209 -23.28 -4.22 25.67
CA ASP A 209 -22.64 -3.83 26.94
C ASP A 209 -22.43 -4.96 27.93
N SER A 210 -23.14 -6.09 27.79
CA SER A 210 -23.05 -7.20 28.74
C SER A 210 -23.16 -8.56 28.04
N PRO A 211 -22.04 -9.30 27.85
CA PRO A 211 -20.67 -8.82 28.01
C PRO A 211 -20.32 -7.70 27.00
N PRO A 212 -19.36 -6.81 27.31
CA PRO A 212 -18.84 -5.81 26.38
C PRO A 212 -18.38 -6.44 25.06
N ARG A 213 -18.96 -6.01 23.94
CA ARG A 213 -18.50 -6.38 22.59
C ARG A 213 -18.39 -5.14 21.72
N ASP A 214 -17.22 -5.00 21.13
CA ASP A 214 -16.89 -3.92 20.21
C ASP A 214 -16.79 -4.48 18.79
N GLU A 215 -17.07 -3.61 17.83
CA GLU A 215 -16.79 -3.79 16.42
C GLU A 215 -15.95 -2.62 15.91
N TYR A 216 -15.27 -2.85 14.78
CA TYR A 216 -14.38 -1.91 14.13
C TYR A 216 -14.97 -1.54 12.77
N LEU A 217 -15.23 -0.25 12.56
CA LEU A 217 -15.88 0.26 11.36
C LEU A 217 -14.96 1.23 10.64
N LEU A 218 -14.99 1.24 9.31
CA LEU A 218 -14.23 2.19 8.52
C LEU A 218 -14.81 3.60 8.70
N THR A 219 -13.95 4.56 8.98
CA THR A 219 -14.29 5.99 8.83
C THR A 219 -14.27 6.38 7.35
N ALA A 220 -14.67 7.61 7.01
CA ALA A 220 -14.50 8.12 5.65
C ALA A 220 -13.02 8.11 5.19
N LYS A 221 -12.10 8.44 6.11
CA LYS A 221 -10.65 8.43 5.88
C LYS A 221 -10.13 7.02 5.62
N GLY A 222 -10.57 6.03 6.40
CA GLY A 222 -10.23 4.62 6.16
C GLY A 222 -10.89 4.05 4.91
N LEU A 223 -12.11 4.49 4.57
CA LEU A 223 -12.76 4.07 3.34
C LEU A 223 -11.93 4.50 2.12
N ALA A 224 -11.38 5.71 2.11
CA ALA A 224 -10.57 6.21 1.00
C ALA A 224 -9.28 5.38 0.76
N GLN A 225 -8.78 4.66 1.76
CA GLN A 225 -7.62 3.76 1.62
C GLN A 225 -7.90 2.55 0.72
N HIS A 226 -9.16 2.24 0.43
CA HIS A 226 -9.49 1.08 -0.40
C HIS A 226 -8.84 1.13 -1.79
N HIS A 227 -8.64 2.32 -2.37
CA HIS A 227 -8.03 2.48 -3.68
C HIS A 227 -6.57 1.98 -3.72
N TYR A 228 -5.76 2.29 -2.70
CA TYR A 228 -4.40 1.74 -2.64
C TYR A 228 -4.42 0.23 -2.44
N THR A 229 -5.38 -0.28 -1.66
CA THR A 229 -5.52 -1.72 -1.42
C THR A 229 -5.84 -2.47 -2.72
N LEU A 230 -6.71 -1.91 -3.57
CA LEU A 230 -6.99 -2.46 -4.89
C LEU A 230 -5.75 -2.50 -5.79
N GLN A 231 -4.92 -1.44 -5.77
CA GLN A 231 -3.67 -1.43 -6.53
C GLN A 231 -2.64 -2.43 -5.99
N LEU A 232 -2.58 -2.61 -4.66
CA LEU A 232 -1.71 -3.61 -4.05
C LEU A 232 -2.15 -5.03 -4.41
N MET A 233 -3.46 -5.30 -4.42
CA MET A 233 -4.01 -6.58 -4.86
C MET A 233 -3.71 -6.83 -6.33
N ARG A 234 -4.00 -5.88 -7.23
CA ARG A 234 -3.66 -5.97 -8.66
C ARG A 234 -2.18 -6.29 -8.86
N TRP A 235 -1.30 -5.58 -8.15
CA TRP A 235 0.14 -5.80 -8.25
C TRP A 235 0.55 -7.20 -7.75
N GLY A 236 0.01 -7.64 -6.61
CA GLY A 236 0.23 -8.99 -6.08
C GLY A 236 -0.28 -10.08 -7.01
N ASP A 237 -1.49 -9.93 -7.55
CA ASP A 237 -2.10 -10.87 -8.49
C ASP A 237 -1.28 -11.02 -9.78
N ARG A 238 -0.62 -9.93 -10.22
CA ARG A 238 0.21 -9.95 -11.43
C ARG A 238 1.60 -10.57 -11.21
N TRP A 239 2.24 -10.27 -10.08
CA TRP A 239 3.66 -10.58 -9.87
C TRP A 239 3.93 -11.68 -8.85
N LEU A 240 2.97 -11.97 -7.97
CA LEU A 240 3.12 -12.90 -6.85
C LEU A 240 2.14 -14.07 -6.89
N ALA A 241 1.10 -14.02 -7.73
CA ALA A 241 0.26 -15.17 -7.97
C ALA A 241 1.11 -16.29 -8.61
N GLY A 242 1.08 -17.47 -8.01
CA GLY A 242 1.71 -18.66 -8.61
C GLY A 242 0.91 -19.17 -9.81
N ASP A 243 1.28 -20.35 -10.31
CA ASP A 243 0.68 -20.94 -11.52
C ASP A 243 -0.84 -21.15 -11.44
N LYS A 244 -1.38 -21.26 -10.22
CA LYS A 244 -2.83 -21.37 -10.00
C LYS A 244 -3.58 -20.04 -10.18
N GLY A 245 -2.88 -18.93 -10.34
CA GLY A 245 -3.46 -17.61 -10.50
C GLY A 245 -3.91 -16.95 -9.19
N PRO A 246 -4.66 -15.85 -9.26
CA PRO A 246 -5.05 -15.06 -8.09
C PRO A 246 -5.90 -15.87 -7.10
N PRO A 247 -5.66 -15.70 -5.78
CA PRO A 247 -6.43 -16.41 -4.76
C PRO A 247 -7.85 -15.89 -4.57
N GLN A 248 -8.09 -14.65 -4.99
CA GLN A 248 -9.38 -13.99 -4.88
C GLN A 248 -9.71 -13.32 -6.20
N ILE A 249 -10.95 -13.48 -6.67
CA ILE A 249 -11.47 -12.74 -7.83
C ILE A 249 -12.37 -11.62 -7.32
N MET A 250 -12.22 -10.44 -7.90
CA MET A 250 -13.10 -9.29 -7.65
C MET A 250 -14.03 -9.10 -8.83
N VAL A 251 -15.32 -8.95 -8.54
CA VAL A 251 -16.37 -8.71 -9.53
C VAL A 251 -16.96 -7.33 -9.28
N HIS A 252 -17.07 -6.53 -10.33
CA HIS A 252 -17.69 -5.22 -10.25
C HIS A 252 -19.20 -5.42 -10.40
N LYS A 253 -19.96 -5.16 -9.33
CA LYS A 253 -21.40 -5.45 -9.25
C LYS A 253 -22.20 -4.75 -10.35
N MET A 254 -21.79 -3.55 -10.76
CA MET A 254 -22.52 -2.79 -11.78
C MET A 254 -22.44 -3.41 -13.17
N CYS A 255 -21.30 -3.99 -13.57
CA CYS A 255 -21.16 -4.63 -14.88
C CYS A 255 -21.22 -6.16 -14.83
N GLY A 256 -21.13 -6.78 -13.65
CA GLY A 256 -21.17 -8.23 -13.46
C GLY A 256 -19.89 -8.97 -13.86
N HIS A 257 -18.82 -8.26 -14.23
CA HIS A 257 -17.58 -8.87 -14.73
C HIS A 257 -16.46 -8.85 -13.68
N ALA A 258 -15.59 -9.85 -13.75
CA ALA A 258 -14.32 -9.84 -13.04
C ALA A 258 -13.45 -8.67 -13.53
N PHE A 259 -12.71 -8.03 -12.62
CA PHE A 259 -11.88 -6.87 -12.95
C PHE A 259 -10.56 -6.86 -12.20
N HIS A 260 -9.61 -6.11 -12.74
CA HIS A 260 -8.51 -5.52 -11.97
C HIS A 260 -8.69 -3.99 -11.94
N ALA A 261 -8.16 -3.34 -10.91
CA ALA A 261 -8.32 -1.91 -10.75
C ALA A 261 -7.34 -1.13 -11.62
N ASP A 262 -7.84 -0.50 -12.68
CA ASP A 262 -7.06 0.43 -13.49
C ASP A 262 -7.02 1.81 -12.82
N LEU A 263 -6.01 2.61 -13.16
CA LEU A 263 -5.99 4.03 -12.82
C LEU A 263 -6.31 4.84 -14.07
N ARG A 264 -7.34 5.67 -14.00
CA ARG A 264 -7.79 6.55 -15.07
C ARG A 264 -7.68 8.02 -14.68
N CYS A 265 -7.53 8.86 -15.69
CA CYS A 265 -7.52 10.31 -15.56
C CYS A 265 -8.92 10.80 -15.13
N SER A 266 -9.01 11.59 -14.06
CA SER A 266 -10.28 12.23 -13.65
C SER A 266 -10.82 13.26 -14.63
N HIS A 267 -10.01 13.73 -15.58
CA HIS A 267 -10.42 14.70 -16.60
C HIS A 267 -10.86 14.03 -17.91
N CYS A 268 -9.98 13.29 -18.58
CA CYS A 268 -10.29 12.69 -19.88
C CYS A 268 -10.75 11.22 -19.83
N GLY A 269 -10.68 10.55 -18.66
CA GLY A 269 -11.06 9.14 -18.53
C GLY A 269 -10.05 8.13 -19.07
N GLU A 270 -8.98 8.56 -19.74
CA GLU A 270 -7.94 7.67 -20.27
C GLU A 270 -7.10 6.99 -19.19
N LEU A 271 -6.49 5.85 -19.54
CA LEU A 271 -5.61 5.12 -18.64
C LEU A 271 -4.37 5.94 -18.28
N LEU A 272 -4.02 5.95 -17.00
CA LEU A 272 -2.77 6.53 -16.53
C LEU A 272 -1.64 5.52 -16.69
N GLU A 273 -0.66 5.91 -17.51
CA GLU A 273 0.64 5.28 -17.66
C GLU A 273 1.70 6.11 -16.96
N ARG A 274 2.73 5.47 -16.41
CA ARG A 274 3.77 6.12 -15.60
C ARG A 274 4.52 7.19 -16.41
N GLU A 275 4.78 6.90 -17.68
CA GLU A 275 5.52 7.75 -18.60
C GLU A 275 4.69 8.95 -19.09
N ARG A 276 3.36 8.88 -18.94
CA ARG A 276 2.41 9.91 -19.38
C ARG A 276 1.86 10.76 -18.25
N VAL A 277 2.50 10.69 -17.07
CA VAL A 277 2.15 11.52 -15.92
C VAL A 277 3.38 12.22 -15.38
N LYS A 278 3.18 13.44 -14.90
CA LYS A 278 4.21 14.26 -14.26
C LYS A 278 3.75 14.68 -12.88
N LEU A 279 4.60 14.46 -11.88
CA LEU A 279 4.44 14.97 -10.51
C LEU A 279 5.33 16.21 -10.36
N PHE A 280 4.77 17.37 -10.03
CA PHE A 280 5.50 18.66 -9.92
C PHE A 280 5.02 19.53 -8.75
#